data_AF-X0SMR8-F1
#
_entry.id   AF-X0SMR8-F1
#
_cell.length_a   1.000
_cell.length_b   1.000
_cell.length_c   1.000
_cell.angle_alpha   90.00
_cell.angle_beta   90.00
_cell.angle_gamma   90.00
#
_symmetry.space_group_name_H-M   'P 1'
#
loop_
_entity.id
_entity.type
_entity.pdbx_description
1 polymer ?
#
loop_
_entity_poly.entity_id
_entity_poly.type
_entity_poly.pdbx_seq_one_letter_code
_entity_poly.pdbx_strand_id
1 'polypeptide(L)'
;MDAAEYKHVVLGLIFLKYISDAFNELHQELSSVAGADPEDPDEYRAENVFYVPERARWNYLQKDAKQPTIGRIVDDAMDEIEKDNTTLKGLKVK
;
A
#
# COMPACT_ATOMS: atom_id res chain seq x y z
N MET A 1 -20.77 0.19 -12.47
CA MET A 1 -20.05 1.22 -11.71
C MET A 1 -20.61 2.55 -12.13
N ASP A 2 -21.28 3.23 -11.21
CA ASP A 2 -21.70 4.60 -11.45
C ASP A 2 -20.48 5.54 -11.45
N ALA A 3 -20.55 6.69 -12.09
CA ALA A 3 -19.40 7.62 -12.19
C ALA A 3 -18.89 8.06 -10.81
N ALA A 4 -19.79 8.09 -9.81
CA ALA A 4 -19.48 8.37 -8.42
C ALA A 4 -18.69 7.24 -7.72
N GLU A 5 -18.81 5.98 -8.14
CA GLU A 5 -18.01 4.87 -7.59
C GLU A 5 -16.62 4.85 -8.25
N TYR A 6 -16.54 5.16 -9.54
CA TYR A 6 -15.30 5.13 -10.30
C TYR A 6 -14.25 6.14 -9.77
N LYS A 7 -14.68 7.34 -9.36
CA LYS A 7 -13.76 8.34 -8.78
C LYS A 7 -13.08 7.84 -7.48
N HIS A 8 -13.78 7.06 -6.66
CA HIS A 8 -13.25 6.57 -5.38
C HIS A 8 -12.23 5.46 -5.63
N VAL A 9 -12.54 4.53 -6.52
CA VAL A 9 -11.62 3.46 -6.94
C VAL A 9 -10.37 4.04 -7.57
N VAL A 10 -10.50 5.03 -8.47
CA VAL A 10 -9.34 5.67 -9.11
C VAL A 10 -8.47 6.41 -8.10
N LEU A 11 -9.06 7.16 -7.17
CA LEU A 11 -8.29 7.84 -6.13
C LEU A 11 -7.56 6.85 -5.21
N GLY A 12 -8.23 5.75 -4.84
CA GLY A 12 -7.62 4.66 -4.08
C GLY A 12 -6.43 4.03 -4.81
N LEU A 13 -6.57 3.75 -6.11
CA LEU A 13 -5.47 3.21 -6.92
C LEU A 13 -4.28 4.17 -7.02
N ILE A 14 -4.53 5.48 -7.16
CA ILE A 14 -3.44 6.48 -7.18
C ILE A 14 -2.71 6.51 -5.84
N PHE A 15 -3.46 6.48 -4.73
CA PHE A 15 -2.89 6.42 -3.39
C PHE A 15 -2.07 5.14 -3.18
N LEU A 16 -2.61 3.97 -3.55
CA LEU A 16 -1.92 2.67 -3.45
C LEU A 16 -0.66 2.62 -4.32
N LYS A 17 -0.68 3.25 -5.50
CA LYS A 17 0.51 3.40 -6.35
C LYS A 17 1.58 4.23 -5.65
N TYR A 18 1.21 5.38 -5.11
CA TYR A 18 2.15 6.28 -4.42
C TYR A 18 2.86 5.58 -3.24
N ILE A 19 2.10 4.93 -2.35
CA ILE A 19 2.70 4.22 -1.21
C ILE A 19 3.53 3.01 -1.67
N SER A 20 3.11 2.31 -2.73
CA SER A 20 3.86 1.17 -3.27
C SER A 20 5.21 1.61 -3.82
N ASP A 21 5.29 2.79 -4.43
CA ASP A 21 6.55 3.30 -4.95
C ASP A 21 7.53 3.65 -3.84
N ALA A 22 7.08 4.34 -2.79
CA ALA A 22 7.89 4.63 -1.60
C ALA A 22 8.34 3.34 -0.90
N PHE A 23 7.44 2.36 -0.75
CA PHE A 23 7.77 1.05 -0.20
C PHE A 23 8.83 0.33 -1.04
N ASN A 24 8.68 0.31 -2.37
CA ASN A 24 9.60 -0.40 -3.26
C ASN A 24 11.01 0.22 -3.27
N GLU A 25 11.10 1.55 -3.14
CA GLU A 25 12.38 2.26 -3.03
C GLU A 25 13.13 1.80 -1.78
N LEU A 26 12.48 1.88 -0.61
CA LEU A 26 13.08 1.43 0.65
C LEU A 26 13.32 -0.09 0.70
N HIS A 27 12.42 -0.91 0.13
CA HIS A 27 12.59 -2.36 0.03
C HIS A 27 13.86 -2.74 -0.74
N GLN A 28 14.15 -2.02 -1.84
CA GLN A 28 15.38 -2.22 -2.62
C GLN A 28 16.63 -1.82 -1.84
N GLU A 29 16.56 -0.71 -1.10
CA GLU A 29 17.65 -0.27 -0.22
C GLU A 29 17.94 -1.31 0.86
N LEU A 30 16.92 -1.72 1.63
CA LEU A 30 17.05 -2.73 2.69
C LEU A 30 17.54 -4.08 2.14
N SER A 31 17.07 -4.50 0.96
CA SER A 31 17.52 -5.72 0.29
C SER A 31 19.00 -5.71 -0.07
N SER A 32 19.62 -4.53 -0.15
CA SER A 32 21.05 -4.36 -0.47
C SER A 32 21.95 -4.23 0.76
N VAL A 33 21.36 -4.06 1.95
CA VAL A 33 22.08 -3.84 3.21
C VAL A 33 22.20 -5.16 3.99
N ALA A 34 23.43 -5.57 4.30
CA ALA A 34 23.66 -6.77 5.09
C ALA A 34 23.17 -6.59 6.54
N GLY A 35 22.16 -7.38 6.92
CA GLY A 35 21.58 -7.38 8.28
C GLY A 35 20.27 -6.60 8.41
N ALA A 36 19.80 -5.94 7.36
CA ALA A 36 18.44 -5.40 7.28
C ALA A 36 17.45 -6.51 6.92
N ASP A 37 16.19 -6.36 7.34
CA ASP A 37 15.08 -7.24 6.95
C ASP A 37 14.06 -6.46 6.12
N PRO A 38 14.04 -6.61 4.78
CA PRO A 38 13.08 -5.90 3.92
C PRO A 38 11.63 -6.39 4.09
N GLU A 39 11.38 -7.39 4.93
CA GLU A 39 10.03 -7.84 5.26
C GLU A 39 9.63 -7.50 6.70
N ASP A 40 10.45 -6.74 7.44
CA ASP A 40 10.11 -6.21 8.76
C ASP A 40 9.40 -4.84 8.64
N PRO A 41 8.12 -4.71 9.06
CA PRO A 41 7.40 -3.43 9.04
C PRO A 41 8.06 -2.31 9.85
N ASP A 42 8.88 -2.63 10.86
CA ASP A 42 9.52 -1.61 11.70
C ASP A 42 10.60 -0.82 10.95
N GLU A 43 11.29 -1.42 9.98
CA GLU A 43 12.26 -0.74 9.10
C GLU A 43 11.58 0.37 8.28
N TYR A 44 10.35 0.14 7.84
CA TYR A 44 9.57 1.11 7.06
C TYR A 44 9.02 2.23 7.95
N ARG A 45 8.55 1.88 9.15
CA ARG A 45 8.05 2.85 10.12
C ARG A 45 9.12 3.84 10.55
N ALA A 46 10.37 3.38 10.71
CA ALA A 46 11.50 4.24 11.05
C ALA A 46 11.70 5.38 10.03
N GLU A 47 11.44 5.10 8.75
CA GLU A 47 11.57 6.05 7.64
C GLU A 47 10.26 6.76 7.27
N ASN A 48 9.19 6.60 8.08
CA ASN A 48 7.84 7.11 7.79
C ASN A 48 7.25 6.61 6.45
N VAL A 49 7.66 5.40 6.04
CA VAL A 49 7.13 4.70 4.87
C VAL A 49 6.10 3.68 5.34
N PHE A 50 5.00 3.54 4.60
CA PHE A 50 4.04 2.47 4.87
C PHE A 50 4.63 1.11 4.50
N TYR A 51 4.57 0.14 5.40
CA TYR A 51 4.80 -1.25 5.02
C TYR A 51 3.64 -1.71 4.12
N VAL A 52 3.97 -2.31 2.97
CA VAL A 52 2.97 -2.77 1.99
C VAL A 52 3.01 -4.30 1.90
N PRO A 53 2.00 -4.99 2.47
CA PRO A 53 1.90 -6.45 2.41
C PRO A 53 1.81 -6.96 0.97
N GLU A 54 2.20 -8.21 0.73
CA GLU A 54 2.29 -8.78 -0.62
C GLU A 54 1.02 -8.61 -1.45
N ARG A 55 -0.17 -8.76 -0.85
CA ARG A 55 -1.46 -8.62 -1.53
C ARG A 55 -1.89 -7.17 -1.76
N ALA A 56 -1.24 -6.22 -1.09
CA ALA A 56 -1.44 -4.79 -1.29
C ALA A 56 -0.39 -4.17 -2.24
N ARG A 57 0.67 -4.90 -2.61
CA ARG A 57 1.70 -4.40 -3.53
C ARG A 57 1.12 -4.10 -4.90
N TRP A 58 1.57 -3.00 -5.52
CA TRP A 58 1.09 -2.56 -6.84
C TRP A 58 1.05 -3.65 -7.91
N ASN A 59 2.05 -4.54 -7.94
CA ASN A 59 2.10 -5.64 -8.91
C ASN A 59 0.96 -6.65 -8.74
N TYR A 60 0.43 -6.83 -7.52
CA TYR A 60 -0.75 -7.64 -7.26
C TYR A 60 -2.00 -6.93 -7.79
N LEU A 61 -2.19 -5.67 -7.41
CA LEU A 61 -3.34 -4.85 -7.83
C LEU A 61 -3.43 -4.67 -9.34
N GLN A 62 -2.28 -4.48 -10.01
CA GLN A 62 -2.21 -4.26 -11.46
C GLN A 62 -2.67 -5.48 -12.25
N LYS A 63 -2.43 -6.71 -11.75
CA LYS A 63 -2.88 -7.95 -12.40
C LYS A 63 -4.40 -8.02 -12.46
N ASP A 64 -5.07 -7.49 -11.45
CA ASP A 64 -6.52 -7.56 -11.30
C ASP A 64 -7.25 -6.25 -11.65
N ALA A 65 -6.52 -5.23 -12.10
CA ALA A 65 -7.06 -3.89 -12.39
C ALA A 65 -8.19 -3.86 -13.44
N LYS A 66 -8.28 -4.88 -14.30
CA LYS A 66 -9.34 -4.99 -15.33
C LYS A 66 -10.57 -5.77 -14.84
N GLN A 67 -10.51 -6.37 -13.65
CA GLN A 67 -11.62 -7.16 -13.12
C GLN A 67 -12.73 -6.24 -12.59
N PRO A 68 -14.01 -6.62 -12.74
CA PRO A 68 -15.12 -5.88 -12.12
C PRO A 68 -15.02 -5.77 -10.59
N THR A 69 -14.26 -6.67 -9.96
CA THR A 69 -14.04 -6.75 -8.51
C THR A 69 -12.93 -5.84 -8.01
N ILE A 70 -12.31 -5.00 -8.86
CA ILE A 70 -11.18 -4.14 -8.48
C ILE A 70 -11.48 -3.24 -7.29
N GLY A 71 -12.71 -2.75 -7.14
CA GLY A 71 -13.10 -1.94 -5.98
C GLY A 71 -12.86 -2.69 -4.65
N ARG A 72 -13.33 -3.94 -4.57
CA ARG A 72 -13.12 -4.80 -3.39
C ARG A 72 -11.64 -5.12 -3.16
N ILE A 73 -10.87 -5.33 -4.23
CA ILE A 73 -9.43 -5.61 -4.13
C ILE A 73 -8.67 -4.40 -3.58
N VAL A 74 -9.05 -3.19 -4.00
CA VAL A 74 -8.51 -1.94 -3.47
C VAL A 74 -8.86 -1.77 -1.99
N ASP A 75 -10.12 -2.03 -1.61
CA ASP A 75 -10.56 -1.96 -0.21
C ASP A 75 -9.81 -2.98 0.66
N ASP A 76 -9.73 -4.25 0.22
CA ASP A 76 -9.01 -5.32 0.92
C ASP A 76 -7.52 -4.97 1.12
N ALA A 77 -6.87 -4.36 0.11
CA ALA A 77 -5.49 -3.93 0.19
C ALA A 77 -5.28 -2.78 1.20
N MET A 78 -6.19 -1.81 1.23
CA MET A 78 -6.16 -0.70 2.19
C MET A 78 -6.32 -1.23 3.63
N ASP A 79 -7.20 -2.20 3.85
CA ASP A 79 -7.40 -2.85 5.15
C ASP A 79 -6.15 -3.62 5.61
N GLU A 80 -5.44 -4.30 4.70
CA GLU A 80 -4.18 -4.98 5.02
C GLU A 80 -3.08 -3.99 5.40
N ILE A 81 -2.95 -2.90 4.64
CA ILE A 81 -2.00 -1.82 4.97
C ILE A 81 -2.34 -1.20 6.33
N GLU A 82 -3.60 -0.93 6.64
CA GLU A 82 -3.96 -0.34 7.94
C GLU A 82 -3.59 -1.25 9.12
N LYS A 83 -3.77 -2.57 8.99
CA LYS A 83 -3.43 -3.56 10.02
C LYS A 83 -1.93 -3.56 10.35
N ASP A 84 -1.10 -3.51 9.32
CA ASP A 84 0.36 -3.57 9.49
C ASP A 84 0.99 -2.20 9.78
N ASN A 85 0.19 -1.12 9.76
CA ASN A 85 0.64 0.25 9.98
C ASN A 85 -0.15 0.95 11.11
N THR A 86 -0.25 0.30 12.27
CA THR A 86 -1.04 0.74 13.45
C THR A 86 -0.78 2.18 13.98
N THR A 87 0.32 2.83 13.59
CA THR A 87 0.64 4.24 13.91
C THR A 87 -0.19 5.26 13.11
N LEU A 88 -1.02 4.82 12.15
CA LEU A 88 -1.96 5.67 11.40
C LEU A 88 -3.02 6.39 12.25
N LYS A 89 -3.20 6.04 13.53
CA LYS A 89 -4.18 6.72 14.41
C LYS A 89 -3.93 8.21 14.61
N GLY A 90 -2.77 8.75 14.24
CA GLY A 90 -2.43 10.17 14.39
C GLY A 90 -2.68 11.07 13.17
N LEU A 91 -2.94 10.52 11.98
CA LEU A 91 -3.09 11.29 10.74
C LEU A 91 -4.54 11.66 10.39
N LYS A 92 -5.50 11.42 11.30
CA LYS A 92 -6.80 12.09 11.23
C LYS A 92 -6.60 13.55 11.63
N VAL A 93 -6.41 14.39 10.62
CA VAL A 93 -6.44 15.86 10.72
C VAL A 93 -7.62 16.25 11.61
N LYS A 94 -7.34 17.03 12.67
CA LYS A 94 -8.35 17.65 13.54
C LYS A 94 -9.22 18.62 12.76
#